data_AF-A0A7Y8D3B8-F1
#
_entry.id   AF-A0A7Y8D3B8-F1
#
_cell.length_a   1.000
_cell.length_b   1.000
_cell.length_c   1.000
_cell.angle_alpha   90.00
_cell.angle_beta   90.00
_cell.angle_gamma   90.00
#
_symmetry.space_group_name_H-M   'P 1'
#
loop_
_entity.id
_entity.type
_entity.pdbx_description
1 polymer ?
#
loop_
_entity_poly.entity_id
_entity_poly.type
_entity_poly.pdbx_seq_one_letter_code
_entity_poly.pdbx_strand_id
1 'polypeptide(L)'
;MAQYQPGHVHIERTALNANDHSYDLSIEYEATQDPREGRGIQFHMRGSIEGKEVSETFFLPKDQVLPSFLMILSRKAQSHLPPHKKFETLSSPHKIYDQMFEDIRAKLDVKSGDSIKPEHLE
;
A
#
# COMPACT_ATOMS: atom_id res chain seq x y z
N MET A 1 11.02 -8.18 7.94
CA MET A 1 9.80 -8.94 8.19
C MET A 1 8.59 -8.11 7.79
N ALA A 2 7.47 -8.76 7.48
CA ALA A 2 6.23 -8.04 7.21
C ALA A 2 5.11 -8.65 8.03
N GLN A 3 4.37 -7.79 8.73
CA GLN A 3 3.29 -8.16 9.63
C GLN A 3 2.02 -7.52 9.12
N TYR A 4 1.01 -8.36 8.90
CA TYR A 4 -0.31 -7.93 8.49
C TYR A 4 -1.25 -7.90 9.70
N GLN A 5 -2.04 -6.83 9.78
CA GLN A 5 -3.16 -6.66 10.69
C GLN A 5 -4.33 -6.04 9.91
N PRO A 6 -5.60 -6.27 10.31
CA PRO A 6 -6.75 -5.66 9.64
C PRO A 6 -6.64 -4.13 9.64
N GLY A 7 -6.56 -3.51 8.46
CA GLY A 7 -6.34 -2.07 8.30
C GLY A 7 -4.92 -1.56 8.53
N HIS A 8 -3.93 -2.42 8.79
CA HIS A 8 -2.56 -1.99 9.03
C HIS A 8 -1.53 -3.05 8.61
N VAL A 9 -0.55 -2.64 7.82
CA VAL A 9 0.58 -3.50 7.43
C VAL A 9 1.88 -2.84 7.85
N HIS A 10 2.67 -3.55 8.63
CA HIS A 10 4.00 -3.12 9.01
C HIS A 10 5.04 -3.92 8.22
N ILE A 11 5.95 -3.21 7.57
CA ILE A 11 7.02 -3.76 6.76
C ILE A 11 8.34 -3.23 7.30
N GLU A 12 9.13 -4.12 7.87
CA GLU A 12 10.49 -3.84 8.27
C GLU A 12 11.47 -4.65 7.41
N ARG A 13 12.63 -4.10 7.10
CA ARG A 13 13.76 -4.83 6.55
C ARG A 13 14.99 -4.25 7.19
N THR A 14 15.83 -5.13 7.71
CA THR A 14 17.11 -4.75 8.31
C THR A 14 18.20 -5.08 7.31
N ALA A 15 19.08 -4.11 7.05
CA ALA A 15 20.21 -4.30 6.17
C ALA A 15 21.13 -5.39 6.73
N LEU A 16 21.39 -6.45 5.94
CA LEU A 16 22.34 -7.48 6.33
C LEU A 16 23.79 -7.01 6.15
N ASN A 17 24.03 -6.12 5.16
CA ASN A 17 25.35 -5.65 4.74
C ASN A 17 25.32 -4.14 4.44
N ALA A 18 26.50 -3.49 4.28
CA ALA A 18 26.59 -2.06 3.93
C ALA A 18 26.04 -1.71 2.53
N ASN A 19 25.95 -2.68 1.63
CA ASN A 19 25.29 -2.55 0.32
C ASN A 19 23.78 -2.83 0.38
N ASP A 20 23.25 -3.11 1.56
CA ASP A 20 21.87 -3.50 1.79
C ASP A 20 21.12 -2.37 2.53
N HIS A 21 19.79 -2.41 2.56
CA HIS A 21 18.97 -1.24 2.92
C HIS A 21 17.98 -1.57 4.00
N SER A 22 17.99 -0.73 5.02
CA SER A 22 17.03 -0.83 6.11
C SER A 22 15.85 0.08 5.82
N TYR A 23 14.65 -0.44 5.98
CA TYR A 23 13.43 0.36 5.97
C TYR A 23 12.45 -0.19 7.00
N ASP A 24 11.67 0.72 7.56
CA ASP A 24 10.61 0.44 8.51
C ASP A 24 9.41 1.28 8.06
N LEU A 25 8.34 0.63 7.63
CA LEU A 25 7.19 1.28 7.01
C LEU A 25 5.91 0.70 7.58
N SER A 26 5.11 1.55 8.22
CA SER A 26 3.75 1.29 8.66
C SER A 26 2.77 1.84 7.62
N ILE A 27 1.91 0.98 7.10
CA ILE A 27 0.90 1.30 6.10
C ILE A 27 -0.46 1.09 6.73
N GLU A 28 -1.10 2.17 7.14
CA GLU A 28 -2.45 2.17 7.66
C GLU A 28 -3.43 2.43 6.51
N TYR A 29 -4.56 1.73 6.52
CA TYR A 29 -5.57 1.91 5.50
C TYR A 29 -6.99 1.73 6.03
N GLU A 30 -7.83 2.72 5.72
CA GLU A 30 -9.19 2.85 6.24
C GLU A 30 -10.21 3.17 5.15
N ALA A 31 -11.40 2.59 5.26
CA ALA A 31 -12.49 2.91 4.35
C ALA A 31 -13.08 4.26 4.70
N THR A 32 -13.02 5.18 3.74
CA THR A 32 -13.56 6.53 3.87
C THR A 32 -14.41 6.88 2.65
N GLN A 33 -15.11 8.00 2.76
CA GLN A 33 -15.91 8.55 1.67
C GLN A 33 -15.36 9.92 1.31
N ASP A 34 -14.77 10.01 0.13
CA ASP A 34 -14.33 11.27 -0.44
C ASP A 34 -15.52 11.97 -1.14
N PRO A 35 -15.73 13.28 -0.95
CA PRO A 35 -16.85 14.01 -1.55
C PRO A 35 -16.74 14.14 -3.08
N ARG A 36 -15.58 13.93 -3.68
CA ARG A 36 -15.35 14.00 -5.14
C ARG A 36 -15.38 12.62 -5.78
N GLU A 37 -14.61 11.70 -5.23
CA GLU A 37 -14.36 10.37 -5.83
C GLU A 37 -15.35 9.30 -5.32
N GLY A 38 -16.02 9.56 -4.18
CA GLY A 38 -16.95 8.64 -3.54
C GLY A 38 -16.28 7.72 -2.51
N ARG A 39 -16.82 6.51 -2.34
CA ARG A 39 -16.32 5.54 -1.36
C ARG A 39 -14.99 4.95 -1.82
N GLY A 40 -14.01 4.86 -0.93
CA GLY A 40 -12.69 4.31 -1.22
C GLY A 40 -11.87 4.06 0.05
N ILE A 41 -10.57 3.87 -0.13
CA ILE A 41 -9.63 3.64 0.96
C ILE A 41 -8.64 4.80 1.03
N GLN A 42 -8.48 5.36 2.22
CA GLN A 42 -7.40 6.27 2.53
C GLN A 42 -6.18 5.45 3.01
N PHE A 43 -5.04 5.62 2.36
CA PHE A 43 -3.77 5.02 2.76
C PHE A 43 -2.86 6.05 3.41
N HIS A 44 -2.22 5.64 4.50
CA HIS A 44 -1.21 6.40 5.23
C HIS A 44 0.03 5.52 5.37
N MET A 45 1.08 5.85 4.61
CA MET A 45 2.38 5.19 4.70
C MET A 45 3.32 6.07 5.52
N ARG A 46 3.73 5.60 6.70
CA ARG A 46 4.61 6.32 7.61
C ARG A 46 5.76 5.44 8.04
N GLY A 47 6.92 6.03 8.33
CA GLY A 47 8.06 5.29 8.86
C GLY A 47 9.38 5.92 8.44
N SER A 48 10.39 5.09 8.20
CA SER A 48 11.71 5.54 7.79
C SER A 48 12.39 4.60 6.80
N ILE A 49 13.07 5.17 5.80
CA ILE A 49 13.83 4.44 4.79
C ILE A 49 15.26 4.97 4.81
N GLU A 50 16.23 4.11 5.14
CA GLU A 50 17.64 4.47 5.28
C GLU A 50 17.88 5.68 6.21
N GLY A 51 17.09 5.79 7.27
CA GLY A 51 17.15 6.90 8.22
C GLY A 51 16.46 8.19 7.76
N LYS A 52 15.80 8.19 6.59
CA LYS A 52 14.94 9.29 6.15
C LYS A 52 13.50 9.02 6.57
N GLU A 53 12.88 9.97 7.25
CA GLU A 53 11.46 9.89 7.57
C GLU A 53 10.62 9.93 6.29
N VAL A 54 9.66 9.03 6.20
CA VAL A 54 8.73 8.91 5.08
C VAL A 54 7.33 9.05 5.64
N SER A 55 6.54 9.96 5.08
CA SER A 55 5.14 10.16 5.41
C SER A 55 4.37 10.50 4.15
N GLU A 56 3.74 9.50 3.58
CA GLU A 56 2.94 9.61 2.36
C GLU A 56 1.48 9.30 2.69
N THR A 57 0.56 10.05 2.11
CA THR A 57 -0.87 9.87 2.31
C THR A 57 -1.58 10.04 0.98
N PHE A 58 -2.45 9.09 0.64
CA PHE A 58 -3.17 9.11 -0.63
C PHE A 58 -4.48 8.34 -0.54
N PHE A 59 -5.45 8.79 -1.31
CA PHE A 59 -6.77 8.15 -1.41
C PHE A 59 -6.85 7.32 -2.68
N LEU A 60 -7.50 6.16 -2.60
CA LEU A 60 -7.88 5.38 -3.77
C LEU A 60 -9.39 5.11 -3.76
N PRO A 61 -10.12 5.44 -4.83
CA PRO A 61 -11.53 5.08 -4.95
C PRO A 61 -11.70 3.56 -4.98
N LYS A 62 -12.88 3.07 -4.58
CA LYS A 62 -13.21 1.63 -4.55
C LYS A 62 -12.91 0.87 -5.85
N ASP A 63 -12.96 1.60 -6.96
CA ASP A 63 -12.79 1.13 -8.33
C ASP A 63 -11.33 0.79 -8.65
N GLN A 64 -10.42 1.65 -8.19
CA GLN A 64 -8.99 1.55 -8.48
C GLN A 64 -8.18 0.95 -7.33
N VAL A 65 -8.73 0.96 -6.12
CA VAL A 65 -7.97 0.51 -4.95
C VAL A 65 -7.51 -0.94 -5.09
N LEU A 66 -8.39 -1.87 -5.47
CA LEU A 66 -8.05 -3.30 -5.61
C LEU A 66 -6.95 -3.56 -6.66
N PRO A 67 -7.00 -3.02 -7.89
CA PRO A 67 -5.94 -3.23 -8.87
C PRO A 67 -4.66 -2.41 -8.62
N SER A 68 -4.73 -1.24 -7.98
CA SER A 68 -3.63 -0.27 -8.02
C SER A 68 -2.92 -0.02 -6.68
N PHE A 69 -3.49 -0.38 -5.53
CA PHE A 69 -2.91 -0.04 -4.22
C PHE A 69 -1.45 -0.51 -4.07
N LEU A 70 -1.16 -1.76 -4.43
CA LEU A 70 0.18 -2.33 -4.30
C LEU A 70 1.19 -1.61 -5.18
N MET A 71 0.81 -1.28 -6.41
CA MET A 71 1.66 -0.55 -7.36
C MET A 71 1.97 0.86 -6.85
N ILE A 72 0.97 1.57 -6.34
CA ILE A 72 1.16 2.94 -5.82
C ILE A 72 2.01 2.93 -4.56
N LEU A 73 1.75 2.02 -3.60
CA LEU A 73 2.58 1.84 -2.40
C LEU A 73 4.03 1.56 -2.76
N SER A 74 4.25 0.59 -3.65
CA SER A 74 5.60 0.21 -4.09
C SER A 74 6.31 1.37 -4.79
N ARG A 75 5.59 2.12 -5.64
CA ARG A 75 6.15 3.29 -6.35
C ARG A 75 6.53 4.41 -5.38
N LYS A 76 5.68 4.71 -4.39
CA LYS A 76 5.97 5.72 -3.36
C LYS A 76 7.17 5.30 -2.53
N ALA A 77 7.19 4.09 -1.98
CA ALA A 77 8.34 3.58 -1.23
C ALA A 77 9.63 3.58 -2.07
N GLN A 78 9.55 3.15 -3.33
CA GLN A 78 10.67 3.17 -4.27
C GLN A 78 11.17 4.59 -4.58
N SER A 79 10.30 5.60 -4.57
CA SER A 79 10.68 7.00 -4.79
C SER A 79 11.54 7.57 -3.66
N HIS A 80 11.45 7.01 -2.46
CA HIS A 80 12.28 7.40 -1.32
C HIS A 80 13.62 6.65 -1.28
N LEU A 81 13.71 5.52 -1.97
CA LEU A 81 14.97 4.81 -2.18
C LEU A 81 15.77 5.45 -3.32
N PRO A 82 17.10 5.50 -3.22
CA PRO A 82 17.93 5.97 -4.32
C PRO A 82 17.87 5.00 -5.51
N PRO A 83 18.15 5.48 -6.73
CA PRO A 83 17.80 4.79 -7.99
C PRO A 83 18.52 3.44 -8.21
N HIS A 84 19.64 3.20 -7.52
CA HIS A 84 20.38 1.94 -7.56
C HIS A 84 19.85 0.88 -6.58
N LYS A 85 18.91 1.26 -5.70
CA LYS A 85 18.32 0.40 -4.68
C LYS A 85 16.90 0.05 -5.09
N LYS A 86 16.59 -1.24 -5.12
CA LYS A 86 15.23 -1.70 -5.39
C LYS A 86 14.49 -1.84 -4.08
N PHE A 87 13.25 -1.35 -4.05
CA PHE A 87 12.33 -1.74 -3.00
C PHE A 87 12.04 -3.22 -3.21
N GLU A 88 12.74 -4.06 -2.46
CA GLU A 88 12.44 -5.50 -2.38
C GLU A 88 11.14 -5.62 -1.59
N THR A 89 10.04 -5.38 -2.28
CA THR A 89 8.68 -5.55 -1.77
C THR A 89 8.59 -6.88 -1.05
N LEU A 90 8.05 -6.85 0.18
CA LEU A 90 7.34 -7.96 0.83
C LEU A 90 7.78 -9.33 0.31
N SER A 91 8.93 -9.89 0.70
CA SER A 91 9.39 -11.22 0.23
C SER A 91 8.44 -12.39 0.53
N SER A 92 7.28 -12.12 1.14
CA SER A 92 6.10 -13.00 1.16
C SER A 92 4.92 -12.34 0.41
N PRO A 93 5.07 -12.03 -0.89
CA PRO A 93 4.22 -11.06 -1.57
C PRO A 93 2.77 -11.53 -1.70
N HIS A 94 2.53 -12.85 -1.76
CA HIS A 94 1.19 -13.36 -1.98
C HIS A 94 0.30 -13.32 -0.74
N LYS A 95 0.80 -13.67 0.46
CA LYS A 95 -0.08 -13.81 1.65
C LYS A 95 -0.56 -12.47 2.19
N ILE A 96 0.33 -11.50 2.32
CA ILE A 96 -0.03 -10.17 2.85
C ILE A 96 -0.89 -9.42 1.82
N TYR A 97 -0.57 -9.56 0.54
CA TYR A 97 -1.41 -9.02 -0.53
C TYR A 97 -2.82 -9.58 -0.48
N ASP A 98 -2.97 -10.91 -0.41
CA ASP A 98 -4.27 -11.57 -0.38
C ASP A 98 -5.08 -11.11 0.85
N GLN A 99 -4.43 -11.02 2.01
CA GLN A 99 -5.04 -10.50 3.24
C GLN A 99 -5.49 -9.04 3.12
N MET A 100 -4.64 -8.15 2.60
CA MET A 100 -5.03 -6.75 2.36
C MET A 100 -6.16 -6.66 1.34
N PHE A 101 -6.12 -7.47 0.28
CA PHE A 101 -7.14 -7.48 -0.76
C PHE A 101 -8.49 -7.90 -0.19
N GLU A 102 -8.55 -8.98 0.58
CA GLU A 102 -9.78 -9.44 1.24
C GLU A 102 -10.30 -8.42 2.25
N ASP A 103 -9.42 -7.80 3.04
CA ASP A 103 -9.80 -6.81 4.05
C ASP A 103 -10.31 -5.50 3.42
N ILE A 104 -9.63 -4.98 2.40
CA ILE A 104 -10.09 -3.82 1.63
C ILE A 104 -11.46 -4.12 0.99
N ARG A 105 -11.60 -5.30 0.38
CA ARG A 105 -12.86 -5.74 -0.23
C ARG A 105 -13.98 -5.81 0.81
N ALA A 106 -13.72 -6.36 1.99
CA ALA A 106 -14.68 -6.45 3.08
C ALA A 106 -15.06 -5.07 3.64
N LYS A 107 -14.07 -4.19 3.87
CA LYS A 107 -14.30 -2.82 4.37
C LYS A 107 -15.12 -1.96 3.40
N LEU A 108 -14.94 -2.17 2.10
CA LEU A 108 -15.69 -1.43 1.07
C LEU A 108 -17.03 -2.06 0.71
N ASP A 109 -17.36 -3.24 1.28
CA ASP A 109 -18.50 -4.05 0.87
C ASP A 109 -18.51 -4.32 -0.66
N VAL A 110 -17.31 -4.49 -1.26
CA VAL A 110 -17.18 -4.70 -2.71
C VAL A 110 -17.59 -6.13 -3.05
N LYS A 111 -18.75 -6.26 -3.69
CA LYS A 111 -19.23 -7.53 -4.25
C LYS A 111 -18.56 -7.79 -5.60
N SER A 112 -18.21 -9.05 -5.87
CA SER A 112 -17.72 -9.43 -7.20
C SER A 112 -18.82 -9.15 -8.23
N GLY A 113 -18.53 -8.33 -9.23
CA GLY A 113 -19.50 -7.84 -10.21
C GLY A 113 -19.94 -6.39 -10.02
N ASP A 114 -19.43 -5.68 -9.01
CA ASP A 114 -19.64 -4.24 -8.87
C ASP A 114 -19.05 -3.50 -10.07
N SER A 115 -19.84 -2.62 -10.69
CA SER A 115 -19.47 -1.96 -11.94
C SER A 115 -18.25 -1.06 -11.75
N ILE A 116 -17.19 -1.36 -12.51
CA ILE A 116 -16.08 -0.43 -12.66
C ILE A 116 -16.60 0.78 -13.42
N LYS A 117 -16.43 2.00 -12.91
CA LYS A 117 -16.84 3.20 -13.64
C LYS A 117 -16.01 3.28 -14.93
N PRO A 118 -16.64 3.42 -16.11
CA PRO A 118 -15.91 3.47 -17.38
C PRO A 118 -14.94 4.66 -17.45
N GLU A 119 -15.15 5.69 -16.63
CA GLU A 119 -14.35 6.90 -16.47
C GLU A 119 -12.90 6.63 -15.98
N HIS A 120 -12.60 5.41 -15.52
CA HIS A 120 -11.28 5.03 -14.98
C HIS A 120 -10.49 4.07 -15.89
N LEU A 121 -10.99 3.76 -17.10
CA LEU A 121 -10.38 2.85 -18.08
C LEU A 121 -9.68 3.55 -19.27
N GLU A 122 -9.55 4.88 -19.23
CA GLU A 122 -8.91 5.67 -20.30
C GLU A 122 -7.39 5.80 -20.17
#